data_AF-A0A4Y2A7F0-F1
#
_entry.id   AF-A0A4Y2A7F0-F1
#
_cell.length_a   1.000
_cell.length_b   1.000
_cell.length_c   1.000
_cell.angle_alpha   90.00
_cell.angle_beta   90.00
_cell.angle_gamma   90.00
#
_symmetry.space_group_name_H-M   'P 1'
#
loop_
_entity.id
_entity.type
_entity.pdbx_description
1 polymer ?
#
loop_
_entity_poly.entity_id
_entity_poly.type
_entity_poly.pdbx_seq_one_letter_code
_entity_poly.pdbx_strand_id
1 'polypeptide(L)'
;MRGQGYDGAATMRGQFRGVQASIKEKLPLDLYTHCSSHSLNLCLSDASNIPSIRNCMGVIKEVCRFFHMSAKRTEILKSTISDCCPEQKEKKLISLRETRWVERHDSVFLFIDILEPILLSLLKIEEDSRDSAPKAHALSSSINQSISISCQSFCFEPDAINYT
;
A
#
# COMPACT_ATOMS: atom_id res chain seq x y z
N MET A 1 6.76 -22.42 28.45
CA MET A 1 6.20 -23.05 27.24
C MET A 1 7.10 -22.70 26.06
N ARG A 2 7.42 -23.65 25.18
CA ARG A 2 8.26 -23.43 23.98
C ARG A 2 7.41 -23.73 22.73
N GLY A 3 7.70 -23.04 21.63
CA GLY A 3 6.99 -23.22 20.37
C GLY A 3 7.88 -22.91 19.18
N GLN A 4 7.50 -23.47 18.04
CA GLN A 4 8.24 -23.41 16.78
C GLN A 4 7.36 -22.75 15.70
N GLY A 5 7.88 -21.68 15.09
CA GLY A 5 7.21 -20.89 14.06
C GLY A 5 7.71 -21.26 12.66
N TYR A 6 6.81 -21.51 11.72
CA TYR A 6 7.16 -21.86 10.34
C TYR A 6 6.38 -21.07 9.31
N ASP A 7 7.01 -20.79 8.17
CA ASP A 7 6.28 -20.35 6.98
C ASP A 7 5.44 -21.51 6.40
N GLY A 8 4.56 -21.16 5.45
CA GLY A 8 3.66 -22.12 4.82
C GLY A 8 4.33 -23.05 3.80
N ALA A 9 5.66 -22.98 3.62
CA ALA A 9 6.34 -23.76 2.60
C ALA A 9 6.30 -25.26 2.95
N ALA A 10 6.04 -26.11 1.95
CA ALA A 10 5.90 -27.55 2.15
C ALA A 10 7.13 -28.19 2.83
N THR A 11 8.33 -27.69 2.55
CA THR A 11 9.59 -28.09 3.18
C THR A 11 9.69 -27.67 4.65
N MET A 12 8.94 -26.66 5.09
CA MET A 12 8.95 -26.17 6.47
C MET A 12 7.81 -26.75 7.31
N ARG A 13 6.56 -26.70 6.79
CA ARG A 13 5.34 -27.17 7.47
C ARG A 13 5.01 -28.67 7.28
N GLY A 14 5.78 -29.38 6.48
CA GLY A 14 5.47 -30.76 6.11
C GLY A 14 5.46 -31.69 7.32
N GLN A 15 4.39 -32.50 7.46
CA GLN A 15 4.21 -33.41 8.60
C GLN A 15 5.18 -34.59 8.64
N PHE A 16 5.71 -35.02 7.49
CA PHE A 16 6.55 -36.23 7.38
C PHE A 16 8.02 -35.94 7.06
N ARG A 17 8.29 -34.90 6.29
CA ARG A 17 9.66 -34.53 5.84
C ARG A 17 9.94 -33.03 5.95
N GLY A 18 9.06 -32.30 6.65
CA GLY A 18 9.25 -30.88 6.88
C GLY A 18 10.15 -30.63 8.09
N VAL A 19 10.76 -29.44 8.13
CA VAL A 19 11.61 -29.02 9.26
C VAL A 19 10.86 -29.11 10.59
N GLN A 20 9.57 -28.75 10.61
CA GLN A 20 8.70 -28.96 11.78
C GLN A 20 8.72 -30.40 12.27
N ALA A 21 8.56 -31.37 11.37
CA ALA A 21 8.45 -32.79 11.73
C ALA A 21 9.75 -33.28 12.39
N SER A 22 10.90 -32.91 11.82
CA SER A 22 12.22 -33.27 12.36
C SER A 22 12.51 -32.62 13.71
N ILE A 23 12.04 -31.39 13.94
CA ILE A 23 12.20 -30.73 15.24
C ILE A 23 11.25 -31.34 16.28
N LYS A 24 10.00 -31.65 15.89
CA LYS A 24 9.00 -32.28 16.76
C LYS A 24 9.37 -33.70 17.17
N GLU A 25 10.11 -34.45 16.33
CA GLU A 25 10.66 -35.76 16.69
C GLU A 25 11.65 -35.66 17.86
N LYS A 26 12.50 -34.63 17.87
CA LYS A 26 13.50 -34.39 18.93
C LYS A 26 12.89 -33.71 20.15
N LEU A 27 11.88 -32.87 19.95
CA LEU A 27 11.23 -32.04 20.96
C LEU A 27 9.70 -32.21 20.88
N PRO A 28 9.14 -33.32 21.39
CA PRO A 28 7.72 -33.66 21.21
C PRO A 28 6.75 -32.69 21.90
N LEU A 29 7.24 -31.92 22.87
CA LEU A 29 6.47 -30.91 23.59
C LEU A 29 6.42 -29.55 22.87
N ASP A 30 7.14 -29.39 21.75
CA ASP A 30 7.23 -28.11 21.05
C ASP A 30 6.02 -27.88 20.13
N LEU A 31 5.29 -26.79 20.37
CA LEU A 31 4.04 -26.51 19.66
C LEU A 31 4.33 -25.89 18.29
N TYR A 32 3.72 -26.46 17.25
CA TYR A 32 3.72 -25.86 15.93
C TYR A 32 2.84 -24.62 15.87
N THR A 33 3.40 -23.51 15.40
CA THR A 33 2.67 -22.28 15.10
C THR A 33 2.91 -21.89 13.65
N HIS A 34 1.84 -21.73 12.89
CA HIS A 34 1.93 -21.19 11.54
C HIS A 34 2.24 -19.69 11.59
N CYS A 35 3.13 -19.20 10.72
CA CYS A 35 3.51 -17.79 10.70
C CYS A 35 2.34 -16.91 10.25
N SER A 36 1.81 -16.11 11.18
CA SER A 36 0.74 -15.13 10.89
C SER A 36 1.16 -14.11 9.83
N SER A 37 2.44 -13.71 9.79
CA SER A 37 2.96 -12.80 8.77
C SER A 37 2.90 -13.41 7.37
N HIS A 38 3.09 -14.73 7.25
CA HIS A 38 2.97 -15.43 5.97
C HIS A 38 1.51 -15.51 5.51
N SER A 39 0.60 -15.85 6.42
CA SER A 39 -0.85 -15.85 6.14
C SER A 39 -1.35 -14.47 5.72
N LEU A 40 -0.96 -13.41 6.45
CA LEU A 40 -1.31 -12.04 6.11
C LEU A 40 -0.81 -11.65 4.72
N ASN A 41 0.44 -12.00 4.40
CA ASN A 41 0.98 -11.70 3.08
C ASN A 41 0.23 -12.39 1.95
N LEU A 42 -0.20 -13.64 2.15
CA LEU A 42 -0.98 -14.35 1.15
C LEU A 42 -2.32 -13.64 0.91
N CYS A 43 -3.05 -13.31 1.98
CA CYS A 43 -4.30 -12.54 1.87
C CYS A 43 -4.11 -11.19 1.18
N LEU A 44 -3.05 -10.45 1.49
CA LEU A 44 -2.74 -9.18 0.84
C LEU A 44 -2.33 -9.34 -0.63
N SER A 45 -1.58 -10.39 -0.95
CA SER A 45 -1.23 -10.74 -2.33
C SER A 45 -2.49 -11.02 -3.15
N ASP A 46 -3.44 -11.78 -2.58
CA ASP A 46 -4.72 -12.07 -3.21
C ASP A 46 -5.58 -10.81 -3.35
N ALA A 47 -5.65 -9.99 -2.30
CA ALA A 47 -6.34 -8.70 -2.37
C ALA A 47 -5.73 -7.76 -3.42
N SER A 48 -4.40 -7.79 -3.60
CA SER A 48 -3.72 -6.99 -4.62
C SER A 48 -4.06 -7.40 -6.06
N ASN A 49 -4.68 -8.57 -6.26
CA ASN A 49 -5.20 -9.00 -7.56
C ASN A 49 -6.60 -8.46 -7.87
N ILE A 50 -7.30 -7.93 -6.87
CA ILE A 50 -8.61 -7.28 -7.07
C ILE A 50 -8.41 -6.06 -7.97
N PRO A 51 -9.13 -5.95 -9.12
CA PRO A 51 -8.89 -4.90 -10.11
C PRO A 51 -8.91 -3.47 -9.55
N SER A 52 -9.85 -3.16 -8.67
CA SER A 52 -9.96 -1.83 -8.03
C SER A 52 -8.73 -1.49 -7.18
N ILE A 53 -8.28 -2.44 -6.35
CA ILE A 53 -7.08 -2.29 -5.50
C ILE A 53 -5.83 -2.14 -6.38
N ARG A 54 -5.67 -3.02 -7.38
CA ARG A 54 -4.55 -2.97 -8.32
C ARG A 54 -4.48 -1.63 -9.06
N ASN A 55 -5.62 -1.14 -9.54
CA ASN A 55 -5.71 0.13 -10.25
C ASN A 55 -5.36 1.31 -9.33
N CYS A 56 -5.90 1.34 -8.11
CA CYS A 56 -5.57 2.37 -7.11
C CYS A 56 -4.06 2.40 -6.81
N MET A 57 -3.47 1.24 -6.54
CA MET A 57 -2.02 1.12 -6.33
C MET A 57 -1.22 1.56 -7.56
N GLY A 58 -1.72 1.30 -8.77
CA GLY A 58 -1.13 1.79 -10.02
C GLY A 58 -1.15 3.31 -10.13
N VAL A 59 -2.26 3.96 -9.76
CA VAL A 59 -2.37 5.43 -9.74
C VAL A 59 -1.37 6.03 -8.76
N ILE A 60 -1.31 5.51 -7.53
CA ILE A 60 -0.36 5.98 -6.50
C ILE A 60 1.09 5.90 -7.02
N LYS A 61 1.47 4.77 -7.64
CA LYS A 61 2.80 4.61 -8.25
C LYS A 61 3.06 5.63 -9.36
N GLU A 62 2.09 5.86 -10.22
CA GLU A 62 2.24 6.77 -11.35
C GLU A 62 2.38 8.23 -10.89
N VAL A 63 1.65 8.64 -9.85
CA VAL A 63 1.78 9.97 -9.23
C VAL A 63 3.18 10.16 -8.65
N CYS A 64 3.67 9.20 -7.86
CA CYS A 64 5.02 9.27 -7.31
C CYS A 64 6.09 9.32 -8.41
N ARG A 65 5.93 8.51 -9.47
CA ARG A 65 6.82 8.52 -10.62
C ARG A 65 6.81 9.89 -11.32
N PHE A 66 5.64 10.48 -11.51
CA PHE A 66 5.49 11.80 -12.11
C PHE A 66 6.30 12.84 -11.34
N PHE A 67 6.15 12.94 -10.02
CA PHE A 67 6.93 13.90 -9.24
C PHE A 67 8.44 13.59 -9.27
N HIS A 68 8.86 12.34 -9.06
CA HIS A 68 10.28 11.96 -9.03
C HIS A 68 11.03 12.14 -10.35
N MET A 69 10.33 12.06 -11.48
CA MET A 69 10.96 12.22 -12.80
C MET A 69 11.39 13.67 -13.12
N SER A 70 11.07 14.65 -12.28
CA SER A 70 11.49 16.04 -12.47
C SER A 70 11.82 16.69 -11.13
N ALA A 71 13.05 17.20 -11.01
CA ALA A 71 13.47 17.97 -9.84
C ALA A 71 12.55 19.18 -9.60
N LYS A 72 12.13 19.87 -10.67
CA LYS A 72 11.19 20.99 -10.58
C LYS A 72 9.85 20.56 -9.97
N ARG A 73 9.26 19.45 -10.45
CA ARG A 73 7.98 18.95 -9.92
C ARG A 73 8.11 18.48 -8.47
N THR A 74 9.21 17.79 -8.15
CA THR A 74 9.51 17.38 -6.77
C THR A 74 9.61 18.59 -5.84
N GLU A 75 10.21 19.69 -6.28
CA GLU A 75 10.34 20.91 -5.47
C GLU A 75 8.99 21.62 -5.26
N ILE A 76 8.15 21.71 -6.30
CA ILE A 76 6.78 22.23 -6.20
C ILE A 76 5.96 21.46 -5.15
N LEU A 77 6.13 20.14 -5.10
CA LEU A 77 5.42 19.32 -4.13
C LEU A 77 5.94 19.54 -2.71
N LYS A 78 7.26 19.63 -2.51
CA LYS A 78 7.84 19.91 -1.19
C LYS A 78 7.41 21.28 -0.66
N SER A 79 7.41 22.32 -1.51
CA SER A 79 6.94 23.64 -1.10
C SER A 79 5.47 23.59 -0.70
N THR A 80 4.63 22.96 -1.52
CA THR A 80 3.20 22.84 -1.24
C THR A 80 2.91 22.02 0.03
N ILE A 81 3.69 20.96 0.31
CA ILE A 81 3.60 20.23 1.58
C ILE A 81 3.98 21.14 2.76
N SER A 82 5.04 21.94 2.63
CA SER A 82 5.45 22.86 3.69
C SER A 82 4.42 23.96 3.95
N ASP A 83 3.66 24.38 2.93
CA ASP A 83 2.64 25.42 3.02
C ASP A 83 1.33 24.90 3.64
N CYS A 84 0.88 23.71 3.20
CA CYS A 84 -0.42 23.15 3.62
C CYS A 84 -0.31 22.29 4.89
N CYS A 85 0.83 21.63 5.11
CA CYS A 85 1.00 20.62 6.16
C CYS A 85 2.39 20.74 6.81
N PRO A 86 2.66 21.79 7.60
CA PRO A 86 3.97 22.01 8.21
C PRO A 86 4.42 20.87 9.14
N GLU A 87 3.48 20.14 9.76
CA GLU A 87 3.77 18.94 10.57
C GLU A 87 4.30 17.75 9.74
N GLN A 88 4.00 17.74 8.44
CA GLN A 88 4.37 16.68 7.50
C GLN A 88 5.67 17.00 6.75
N LYS A 89 6.35 18.11 7.08
CA LYS A 89 7.51 18.64 6.38
C LYS A 89 8.71 17.68 6.28
N GLU A 90 8.86 16.78 7.25
CA GLU A 90 9.93 15.78 7.25
C GLU A 90 9.55 14.50 6.50
N LYS A 91 8.26 14.29 6.18
CA LYS A 91 7.82 13.12 5.44
C LYS A 91 8.19 13.29 3.97
N LYS A 92 9.41 12.86 3.61
CA LYS A 92 9.75 12.61 2.20
C LYS A 92 8.68 11.68 1.65
N LEU A 93 8.08 12.02 0.50
CA LEU A 93 7.36 11.06 -0.33
C LEU A 93 8.20 9.79 -0.36
N ILE A 94 7.79 8.79 0.41
CA ILE A 94 8.52 7.56 0.53
C ILE A 94 8.54 7.03 -0.88
N SER A 95 9.75 6.97 -1.45
CA SER A 95 10.00 6.32 -2.71
C SER A 95 9.28 4.98 -2.61
N LEU A 96 8.22 4.80 -3.42
CA LEU A 96 7.52 3.54 -3.60
C LEU A 96 8.52 2.55 -4.20
N ARG A 97 9.53 2.15 -3.42
CA ARG A 97 10.41 1.05 -3.76
C ARG A 97 9.55 -0.18 -3.55
N GLU A 98 9.37 -0.92 -4.62
CA GLU A 98 8.44 -2.04 -4.66
C GLU A 98 8.84 -3.23 -3.75
N THR A 99 9.92 -3.12 -2.97
CA THR A 99 10.66 -4.29 -2.47
C THR A 99 10.30 -4.74 -1.07
N ARG A 100 9.47 -4.05 -0.26
CA ARG A 100 9.07 -4.55 1.08
C ARG A 100 7.61 -4.28 1.44
N TRP A 101 6.96 -5.23 2.12
CA TRP A 101 5.52 -5.20 2.45
C TRP A 101 5.15 -4.11 3.46
N VAL A 102 6.00 -3.90 4.48
CA VAL A 102 5.85 -2.81 5.45
C VAL A 102 5.92 -1.45 4.74
N GLU A 103 6.75 -1.31 3.70
CA GLU A 103 6.84 -0.06 2.95
C GLU A 103 5.58 0.25 2.12
N ARG A 104 4.73 -0.74 1.77
CA ARG A 104 3.50 -0.51 0.98
C ARG A 104 2.40 0.18 1.78
N HIS A 105 2.13 -0.27 3.01
CA HIS A 105 1.04 0.32 3.80
C HIS A 105 1.39 1.74 4.26
N ASP A 106 2.60 1.96 4.81
CA ASP A 106 3.09 3.28 5.22
C ASP A 106 3.09 4.27 4.06
N SER A 107 3.44 3.83 2.86
CA SER A 107 3.41 4.69 1.66
C SER A 107 1.98 5.08 1.26
N VAL A 108 1.01 4.18 1.41
CA VAL A 108 -0.40 4.47 1.12
C VAL A 108 -0.98 5.41 2.18
N PHE A 109 -0.72 5.16 3.47
CA PHE A 109 -1.12 6.06 4.55
C PHE A 109 -0.50 7.44 4.39
N LEU A 110 0.80 7.51 4.09
CA LEU A 110 1.45 8.78 3.78
C LEU A 110 0.79 9.46 2.58
N PHE A 111 0.54 8.74 1.49
CA PHE A 111 -0.11 9.30 0.31
C PHE A 111 -1.48 9.90 0.64
N ILE A 112 -2.24 9.26 1.53
CA ILE A 112 -3.50 9.78 2.05
C ILE A 112 -3.27 11.04 2.91
N ASP A 113 -2.29 11.01 3.82
CA ASP A 113 -1.95 12.15 4.69
C ASP A 113 -1.57 13.40 3.89
N ILE A 114 -0.91 13.24 2.73
CA ILE A 114 -0.47 14.36 1.87
C ILE A 114 -1.28 14.49 0.58
N LEU A 115 -2.48 13.91 0.53
CA LEU A 115 -3.34 13.90 -0.65
C LEU A 115 -3.70 15.31 -1.14
N GLU A 116 -4.06 16.20 -0.21
CA GLU A 116 -4.38 17.59 -0.52
C GLU A 116 -3.18 18.33 -1.14
N PRO A 117 -1.98 18.33 -0.52
CA PRO A 117 -0.78 18.87 -1.15
C PRO A 117 -0.46 18.30 -2.53
N ILE A 118 -0.72 17.01 -2.75
CA ILE A 118 -0.53 16.35 -4.06
C ILE A 118 -1.46 16.96 -5.10
N LEU A 119 -2.75 17.06 -4.81
CA LEU A 119 -3.75 17.62 -5.74
C LEU A 119 -3.44 19.08 -6.08
N LEU A 120 -3.11 19.89 -5.07
CA LEU A 120 -2.70 21.28 -5.27
C LEU A 120 -1.44 21.41 -6.13
N SER A 121 -0.47 20.52 -5.93
CA SER A 121 0.76 20.51 -6.73
C SER A 121 0.50 20.11 -8.18
N LEU A 122 -0.42 19.16 -8.42
CA LEU A 122 -0.82 18.77 -9.77
C LEU A 122 -1.52 19.93 -10.49
N LEU A 123 -2.41 20.67 -9.81
CA LEU A 123 -3.06 21.86 -10.36
C LEU A 123 -2.05 22.96 -10.72
N LYS A 124 -1.10 23.27 -9.82
CA LYS A 124 -0.02 24.22 -10.11
C LYS A 124 0.80 23.82 -11.34
N ILE A 125 1.12 22.52 -11.48
CA ILE A 125 1.88 22.02 -12.64
C ILE A 125 1.07 22.08 -13.93
N GLU A 126 -0.25 21.90 -13.85
CA GLU A 126 -1.16 22.04 -14.98
C GLU A 126 -1.18 23.48 -15.53
N GLU A 127 -1.16 24.47 -14.65
CA GLU A 127 -1.10 25.88 -15.02
C GLU A 127 0.29 26.29 -15.56
N ASP A 128 1.36 25.80 -14.94
CA ASP A 128 2.73 26.27 -15.21
C ASP A 128 3.45 25.57 -16.38
N SER A 129 3.00 24.38 -16.81
CA SER A 129 3.74 23.56 -17.77
C SER A 129 2.85 22.95 -18.85
N ARG A 130 2.94 23.48 -20.08
CA ARG A 130 2.21 22.94 -21.24
C ARG A 130 2.51 21.45 -21.49
N ASP A 131 3.76 21.03 -21.31
CA ASP A 131 4.17 19.65 -21.56
C ASP A 131 3.72 18.67 -20.46
N SER A 132 3.67 19.13 -19.20
CA SER A 132 3.25 18.29 -18.07
C SER A 132 1.74 18.37 -17.78
N ALA A 133 1.05 19.40 -18.28
CA ALA A 133 -0.36 19.65 -18.00
C ALA A 133 -1.30 18.49 -18.35
N PRO A 134 -1.22 17.85 -19.54
CA PRO A 134 -2.12 16.74 -19.87
C PRO A 134 -1.97 15.57 -18.90
N LYS A 135 -0.72 15.31 -18.47
CA LYS A 135 -0.43 14.21 -17.54
C LYS A 135 -0.82 14.57 -16.10
N ALA A 136 -0.62 15.82 -15.68
CA ALA A 136 -1.06 16.30 -14.38
C ALA A 136 -2.58 16.22 -14.23
N HIS A 137 -3.31 16.71 -15.24
CA HIS A 137 -4.77 16.66 -15.30
C HIS A 137 -5.32 15.22 -15.25
N ALA A 138 -4.73 14.32 -16.05
CA ALA A 138 -5.11 12.91 -16.06
C ALA A 138 -4.86 12.24 -14.70
N LEU A 139 -3.77 12.59 -14.01
CA LEU A 139 -3.47 12.07 -12.67
C LEU A 139 -4.46 12.59 -11.63
N SER A 140 -4.78 13.88 -11.62
CA SER A 140 -5.79 14.45 -10.71
C SER A 140 -7.15 13.78 -10.90
N SER A 141 -7.57 13.57 -12.15
CA SER A 141 -8.81 12.85 -12.47
C SER A 141 -8.78 11.39 -12.00
N SER A 142 -7.66 10.69 -12.20
CA SER A 142 -7.49 9.29 -11.77
C SER A 142 -7.54 9.13 -10.25
N ILE A 143 -6.97 10.09 -9.51
CA ILE A 143 -7.01 10.13 -8.04
C ILE A 143 -8.45 10.27 -7.56
N ASN A 144 -9.19 11.25 -8.10
CA ASN A 144 -10.59 11.51 -7.70
C ASN A 144 -11.52 10.32 -8.00
N GLN A 145 -11.31 9.65 -9.13
CA GLN A 145 -12.06 8.43 -9.47
C GLN A 145 -11.72 7.27 -8.53
N SER A 146 -10.46 7.11 -8.15
CA SER A 146 -10.00 6.02 -7.27
C SER A 146 -10.52 6.19 -5.84
N ILE A 147 -10.57 7.43 -5.33
CA ILE A 147 -11.09 7.74 -3.98
C ILE A 147 -12.61 7.54 -3.91
N SER A 148 -13.33 7.90 -4.98
CA SER A 148 -14.78 7.71 -5.05
C SER A 148 -15.19 6.24 -4.97
N ILE A 149 -14.39 5.34 -5.56
CA ILE A 149 -14.62 3.89 -5.50
C ILE A 149 -14.43 3.36 -4.07
N SER A 150 -13.41 3.83 -3.34
CA SER A 150 -13.18 3.41 -1.95
C SER A 150 -14.31 3.85 -1.00
N CYS A 151 -14.92 5.01 -1.21
CA CYS A 151 -16.07 5.46 -0.41
C CYS A 151 -17.37 4.71 -0.76
N GLN A 152 -17.57 4.32 -2.02
CA GLN A 152 -18.74 3.54 -2.42
C GLN A 152 -18.67 2.08 -1.94
N SER A 153 -17.48 1.50 -1.81
CA SER A 153 -17.31 0.15 -1.27
C SER A 153 -17.45 0.04 0.25
N PHE A 154 -17.43 1.15 0.99
CA PHE A 154 -17.67 1.17 2.45
C PHE A 154 -19.10 1.58 2.85
N CYS A 155 -19.93 2.03 1.88
CA CYS A 155 -21.31 2.48 2.12
C CYS A 155 -22.41 1.48 1.70
N PHE A 156 -22.06 0.22 1.40
CA PHE A 156 -22.98 -0.93 1.33
C PHE A 156 -22.37 -1.99 2.27
N GLU A 157 -22.89 -2.33 3.45
CA GLU A 157 -24.26 -2.55 3.92
C GLU A 157 -24.40 -2.21 5.42
N PRO A 158 -25.53 -1.62 5.87
CA PRO A 158 -25.97 -1.78 7.26
C PRO A 158 -27.05 -2.85 7.48
N ASP A 159 -27.70 -3.40 6.44
CA ASP A 159 -28.98 -4.11 6.62
C ASP A 159 -29.05 -5.54 6.05
N ALA A 160 -28.08 -6.41 6.39
CA ALA A 160 -28.22 -7.85 6.15
C ALA A 160 -27.72 -8.70 7.33
N ILE A 161 -28.13 -8.37 8.56
CA ILE A 161 -28.21 -9.34 9.65
C ILE A 161 -29.68 -9.46 10.04
N ASN A 162 -30.41 -10.32 9.33
CA ASN A 162 -31.66 -10.89 9.83
C ASN A 162 -31.52 -12.42 9.86
N TYR A 163 -31.66 -12.93 11.08
CA TYR A 163 -31.88 -14.31 11.50
C TYR A 163 -32.46 -15.25 10.44
N THR A 164 -31.79 -16.39 10.19
CA THR A 164 -32.19 -17.75 10.64
C THR A 164 -31.09 -18.75 10.36
#